data_AF-A0A933HU51-F1
#
_entry.id   AF-A0A933HU51-F1
#
_cell.length_a   1.000
_cell.length_b   1.000
_cell.length_c   1.000
_cell.angle_alpha   90.00
_cell.angle_beta   90.00
_cell.angle_gamma   90.00
#
_symmetry.space_group_name_H-M   'P 1'
#
loop_
_entity.id
_entity.type
_entity.pdbx_description
1 polymer ?
#
loop_
_entity_poly.entity_id
_entity_poly.type
_entity_poly.pdbx_seq_one_letter_code
_entity_poly.pdbx_strand_id
1 'polypeptide(L)'
;MKFKWIGVDCGSADHPMNTIIRNWHPKLFAEAEKKLIAKYGQAWDQMFPQEEYYQVMHLKLFPKKLVHAENLGGDIEHLKNKRAWIGCFPLKGLELESAMCRIVAWAP
;
A
#
# COMPACT_ATOMS: atom_id res chain seq x y z
N MET A 1 -2.40 19.59 6.03
CA MET A 1 -1.13 18.84 5.76
C MET A 1 -1.26 18.20 4.38
N LYS A 2 -0.27 18.33 3.48
CA LYS A 2 -0.27 17.65 2.17
C LYS A 2 0.79 16.55 2.20
N PHE A 3 0.38 15.30 2.03
CA PHE A 3 1.31 14.17 1.96
C PHE A 3 2.20 14.28 0.71
N LYS A 4 3.42 13.77 0.79
CA LYS A 4 4.39 13.76 -0.32
C LYS A 4 4.55 12.34 -0.88
N TRP A 5 4.66 11.38 0.02
CA TRP A 5 4.73 9.96 -0.26
C TRP A 5 4.29 9.21 1.00
N ILE A 6 4.03 7.91 0.87
CA ILE A 6 3.72 7.02 1.99
C ILE A 6 4.68 5.83 2.00
N GLY A 7 4.89 5.21 3.15
CA GLY A 7 5.64 3.97 3.29
C GLY A 7 4.76 2.91 3.94
N VAL A 8 4.83 1.67 3.43
CA VAL A 8 4.03 0.55 3.96
C VAL A 8 4.89 -0.69 4.13
N ASP A 9 4.63 -1.43 5.21
CA ASP A 9 5.22 -2.75 5.43
C ASP A 9 4.31 -3.85 4.85
N CYS A 10 4.16 -3.81 3.54
CA CYS A 10 3.46 -4.82 2.76
C CYS A 10 4.00 -4.83 1.32
N GLY A 11 3.72 -5.92 0.62
CA GLY A 11 4.11 -6.10 -0.78
C GLY A 11 3.38 -5.18 -1.75
N SER A 12 2.25 -4.59 -1.33
CA SER A 12 1.61 -3.53 -2.08
C SER A 12 0.83 -2.58 -1.18
N ALA A 13 0.86 -1.28 -1.46
CA ALA A 13 -0.01 -0.29 -0.82
C ALA A 13 -1.50 -0.51 -1.17
N ASP A 14 -1.79 -1.12 -2.32
CA ASP A 14 -3.15 -1.52 -2.67
C ASP A 14 -3.58 -2.76 -1.89
N HIS A 15 -4.85 -2.81 -1.52
CA HIS A 15 -5.41 -4.01 -0.94
C HIS A 15 -5.42 -5.14 -1.98
N PRO A 16 -4.88 -6.34 -1.70
CA PRO A 16 -4.69 -7.39 -2.70
C PRO A 16 -6.01 -7.87 -3.33
N MET A 17 -7.11 -7.83 -2.57
CA MET A 17 -8.43 -8.20 -3.11
C MET A 17 -9.05 -7.13 -4.04
N ASN A 18 -8.40 -5.98 -4.20
CA ASN A 18 -8.75 -4.92 -5.16
C ASN A 18 -7.73 -4.81 -6.31
N THR A 19 -7.01 -5.90 -6.56
CA THR A 19 -6.10 -6.06 -7.69
C THR A 19 -6.36 -7.41 -8.37
N ILE A 20 -5.57 -7.74 -9.39
CA ILE A 20 -5.61 -9.04 -10.06
C ILE A 20 -5.37 -10.23 -9.12
N ILE A 21 -4.78 -10.01 -7.94
CA ILE A 21 -4.49 -11.06 -6.94
C ILE A 21 -5.76 -11.80 -6.51
N ARG A 22 -6.93 -11.14 -6.48
CA ARG A 22 -8.20 -11.84 -6.18
C ARG A 22 -8.52 -12.96 -7.17
N ASN A 23 -8.13 -12.80 -8.44
CA ASN A 23 -8.35 -13.77 -9.50
C ASN A 23 -7.28 -14.86 -9.47
N TRP A 24 -6.05 -14.51 -9.11
CA TRP A 24 -4.95 -15.47 -8.97
C TRP A 24 -5.09 -16.35 -7.71
N HIS A 25 -5.71 -15.81 -6.66
CA HIS A 25 -5.94 -16.50 -5.39
C HIS A 25 -7.44 -16.54 -5.01
N PRO A 26 -8.29 -17.20 -5.82
CA PRO A 26 -9.75 -17.17 -5.63
C PRO A 26 -10.20 -17.80 -4.32
N LYS A 27 -9.47 -18.81 -3.81
CA LYS A 27 -9.73 -19.40 -2.49
C LYS A 27 -9.54 -18.37 -1.36
N LEU A 28 -8.44 -17.62 -1.40
CA LEU A 28 -8.16 -16.58 -0.40
C LEU A 28 -9.13 -15.41 -0.52
N PHE A 29 -9.57 -15.07 -1.74
CA PHE A 29 -10.63 -14.07 -1.92
C PHE A 29 -11.94 -14.51 -1.25
N ALA A 30 -12.38 -15.76 -1.46
CA ALA A 30 -13.59 -16.28 -0.82
C ALA A 30 -13.47 -16.29 0.73
N GLU A 31 -12.29 -16.57 1.28
CA GLU A 31 -12.04 -16.46 2.73
C GLU A 31 -12.10 -15.00 3.22
N ALA A 32 -11.50 -14.07 2.47
CA ALA A 32 -11.52 -12.65 2.77
C ALA A 32 -12.95 -12.08 2.72
N GLU A 33 -13.73 -12.45 1.71
CA GLU A 33 -15.13 -12.06 1.55
C GLU A 33 -16.01 -12.61 2.68
N LYS A 34 -15.85 -13.89 3.06
CA LYS A 34 -16.56 -14.45 4.23
C LYS A 34 -16.26 -13.67 5.51
N LYS A 35 -14.99 -13.30 5.74
CA LYS A 35 -14.59 -12.47 6.90
C LYS A 35 -15.21 -11.08 6.84
N LEU A 36 -15.27 -10.47 5.65
CA LEU A 36 -15.85 -9.15 5.45
C LEU A 36 -17.37 -9.16 5.71
N ILE A 37 -18.09 -10.14 5.15
CA ILE A 37 -19.53 -10.32 5.36
C ILE A 37 -19.82 -10.58 6.85
N ALA A 38 -19.05 -11.45 7.50
CA ALA A 38 -19.26 -11.74 8.93
C ALA A 38 -19.05 -10.50 9.82
N LYS A 39 -18.14 -9.59 9.43
CA LYS A 39 -17.81 -8.39 10.23
C LYS A 39 -18.71 -7.19 9.92
N TYR A 40 -19.09 -6.99 8.65
CA TYR A 40 -19.75 -5.77 8.18
C TYR A 40 -21.11 -6.03 7.50
N GLY A 41 -21.48 -7.28 7.26
CA GLY A 41 -22.76 -7.64 6.61
C GLY A 41 -22.84 -7.34 5.11
N GLN A 42 -21.73 -6.98 4.47
CA GLN A 42 -21.68 -6.57 3.07
C GLN A 42 -20.66 -7.40 2.28
N ALA A 43 -20.97 -7.67 1.02
CA ALA A 43 -20.07 -8.37 0.10
C ALA A 43 -18.88 -7.47 -0.29
N TRP A 44 -17.81 -8.09 -0.79
CA TRP A 44 -16.57 -7.35 -1.09
C TRP A 44 -16.82 -6.21 -2.08
N ASP A 45 -17.48 -6.53 -3.19
CA ASP A 45 -17.71 -5.59 -4.29
C ASP A 45 -18.78 -4.53 -3.97
N GLN A 46 -19.51 -4.67 -2.85
CA GLN A 46 -20.39 -3.62 -2.34
C GLN A 46 -19.60 -2.56 -1.56
N MET A 47 -18.63 -2.99 -0.75
CA MET A 47 -17.79 -2.08 0.04
C MET A 47 -16.64 -1.48 -0.77
N PHE A 48 -16.08 -2.26 -1.70
CA PHE A 48 -14.94 -1.89 -2.51
C PHE A 48 -15.17 -2.16 -4.00
N PRO A 49 -16.14 -1.46 -4.64
CA PRO A 49 -16.41 -1.58 -6.07
C PRO A 49 -15.14 -1.47 -6.91
N GLN A 50 -14.97 -2.36 -7.90
CA GLN A 50 -13.74 -2.41 -8.70
C GLN A 50 -13.56 -1.14 -9.53
N GLU A 51 -14.63 -0.58 -10.07
CA GLU A 51 -14.59 0.64 -10.89
C GLU A 51 -14.01 1.84 -10.11
N GLU A 52 -14.19 1.85 -8.78
CA GLU A 52 -13.72 2.92 -7.92
C GLU A 52 -12.37 2.62 -7.27
N TYR A 53 -12.18 1.39 -6.79
CA TYR A 53 -11.08 1.03 -5.89
C TYR A 53 -10.00 0.13 -6.52
N TYR A 54 -10.15 -0.28 -7.79
CA TYR A 54 -9.13 -1.09 -8.45
C TYR A 54 -7.79 -0.34 -8.54
N GLN A 55 -6.76 -0.92 -7.93
CA GLN A 55 -5.39 -0.38 -7.88
C GLN A 55 -5.32 1.13 -7.63
N VAL A 56 -6.13 1.63 -6.70
CA VAL A 56 -6.29 3.07 -6.45
C VAL A 56 -4.97 3.75 -6.09
N MET A 57 -4.09 3.06 -5.37
CA MET A 57 -2.81 3.60 -4.90
C MET A 57 -1.86 3.82 -6.09
N HIS A 58 -1.83 2.91 -7.05
CA HIS A 58 -1.01 3.08 -8.25
C HIS A 58 -1.68 4.01 -9.28
N LEU A 59 -2.93 3.74 -9.64
CA LEU A 59 -3.58 4.39 -10.78
C LEU A 59 -4.01 5.84 -10.50
N LYS A 60 -4.50 6.14 -9.29
CA LYS A 60 -5.02 7.49 -8.98
C LYS A 60 -3.99 8.38 -8.30
N LEU A 61 -2.97 7.84 -7.63
CA LEU A 61 -2.00 8.63 -6.86
C LEU A 61 -0.69 8.91 -7.59
N PHE A 62 -0.16 7.98 -8.39
CA PHE A 62 1.08 8.22 -9.14
C PHE A 62 1.00 9.40 -10.12
N PRO A 63 -0.10 9.61 -10.87
CA PRO A 63 -0.25 10.81 -11.71
C PRO A 63 -0.22 12.12 -10.91
N LYS A 64 -0.53 12.06 -9.61
CA LYS A 64 -0.47 13.18 -8.66
C LYS A 64 0.88 13.30 -7.95
N LYS A 65 1.87 12.50 -8.34
CA LYS A 65 3.22 12.42 -7.75
C LYS A 65 3.21 12.02 -6.27
N LEU A 66 2.17 11.28 -5.85
CA LEU A 66 2.07 10.67 -4.53
C LEU A 66 2.50 9.22 -4.64
N VAL A 67 3.81 9.00 -4.53
CA VAL A 67 4.43 7.68 -4.65
C VAL A 67 4.43 6.96 -3.30
N HIS A 68 4.65 5.65 -3.33
CA HIS A 68 4.83 4.86 -2.11
C HIS A 68 6.10 4.03 -2.15
N ALA A 69 6.66 3.81 -0.96
CA ALA A 69 7.68 2.81 -0.72
C ALA A 69 7.01 1.60 -0.07
N GLU A 70 7.27 0.43 -0.63
CA GLU A 70 6.68 -0.85 -0.22
C GLU A 70 7.78 -1.74 0.37
N ASN A 71 7.38 -2.79 1.09
CA ASN A 71 8.30 -3.71 1.77
C ASN A 71 9.27 -3.00 2.75
N LEU A 72 8.80 -1.97 3.47
CA LEU A 72 9.67 -1.23 4.39
C LEU A 72 10.23 -2.13 5.49
N GLY A 73 9.40 -2.98 6.09
CA GLY A 73 9.79 -3.94 7.12
C GLY A 73 10.70 -3.39 8.23
N GLY A 74 11.43 -4.33 8.83
CA GLY A 74 12.51 -4.05 9.77
C GLY A 74 12.07 -3.22 10.98
N ASP A 75 12.76 -2.10 11.18
CA ASP A 75 12.65 -1.27 12.39
C ASP A 75 11.39 -0.38 12.42
N ILE A 76 10.49 -0.48 11.43
CA ILE A 76 9.28 0.35 11.34
C ILE A 76 8.39 0.22 12.58
N GLU A 77 8.36 -0.95 13.23
CA GLU A 77 7.58 -1.19 14.45
C GLU A 77 8.02 -0.29 15.62
N HIS A 78 9.31 0.07 15.70
CA HIS A 78 9.85 0.92 16.76
C HIS A 78 9.31 2.36 16.72
N LEU A 79 8.71 2.76 15.59
CA LEU A 79 8.15 4.09 15.33
C LEU A 79 6.63 4.17 15.49
N LYS A 80 5.98 3.11 15.99
CA LYS A 80 4.52 3.10 16.20
C LYS A 80 4.05 4.33 16.98
N ASN A 81 3.13 5.09 16.38
CA ASN A 81 2.55 6.34 16.91
C ASN A 81 3.56 7.45 17.25
N LYS A 82 4.78 7.41 16.68
CA LYS A 82 5.80 8.44 16.87
C LYS A 82 5.94 9.29 15.61
N ARG A 83 6.30 10.56 15.81
CA ARG A 83 6.77 11.43 14.73
C ARG A 83 8.28 11.30 14.64
N ALA A 84 8.80 11.14 13.44
CA ALA A 84 10.23 11.08 13.16
C ALA A 84 10.53 11.83 11.86
N TRP A 85 11.78 12.24 11.68
CA TRP A 85 12.27 12.70 10.39
C TRP A 85 12.54 11.48 9.53
N ILE A 86 11.90 11.41 8.35
CA ILE A 86 12.02 10.25 7.45
C ILE A 86 12.83 10.66 6.22
N GLY A 87 13.94 9.96 5.99
CA GLY A 87 14.75 10.07 4.79
C GLY A 87 14.58 8.86 3.88
N CYS A 88 14.44 9.11 2.56
CA CYS A 88 14.43 8.07 1.54
C CYS A 88 15.61 8.29 0.59
N PHE A 89 16.46 7.27 0.45
CA PHE A 89 17.67 7.30 -0.36
C PHE A 89 17.55 6.22 -1.46
N PRO A 90 16.89 6.53 -2.60
CA PRO A 90 16.76 5.60 -3.71
C PRO A 90 18.05 5.49 -4.53
N LEU A 91 18.24 4.33 -5.17
CA LEU A 91 19.22 4.19 -6.24
C LEU A 91 18.91 5.20 -7.37
N LYS A 92 19.96 5.87 -7.86
CA LYS A 92 19.83 6.83 -8.96
C LYS A 92 19.92 6.09 -10.29
N GLY A 93 18.97 6.35 -11.18
CA GLY A 93 18.98 5.88 -12.55
C GLY A 93 18.12 6.78 -13.44
N LEU A 94 18.30 6.65 -14.75
CA LEU A 94 17.46 7.32 -15.74
C LEU A 94 16.29 6.42 -16.11
N GLU A 95 15.10 7.00 -16.27
CA GLU A 95 13.89 6.32 -16.77
C GLU A 95 13.46 5.08 -15.96
N LEU A 96 13.81 5.02 -14.67
CA LEU A 96 13.35 3.96 -13.78
C LEU A 96 11.90 4.21 -13.33
N GLU A 97 11.02 3.23 -13.53
CA GLU A 97 9.64 3.25 -13.00
C GLU A 97 9.60 3.06 -11.48
N SER A 98 10.59 2.34 -10.93
CA SER A 98 10.78 2.13 -9.49
C SER A 98 12.26 1.97 -9.17
N ALA A 99 12.64 2.20 -7.90
CA ALA A 99 14.01 2.04 -7.45
C ALA A 99 14.05 1.44 -6.05
N MET A 100 14.99 0.54 -5.82
CA MET A 100 15.35 0.12 -4.46
C MET A 100 15.84 1.34 -3.68
N CYS A 101 15.49 1.42 -2.41
CA CYS A 101 15.88 2.54 -1.56
C CYS A 101 16.27 2.09 -0.15
N ARG A 102 17.08 2.91 0.50
CA ARG A 102 17.29 2.85 1.94
C ARG A 102 16.40 3.90 2.59
N ILE A 103 15.52 3.48 3.49
CA ILE A 103 14.71 4.39 4.30
C ILE A 103 15.28 4.41 5.70
N VAL A 104 15.44 5.61 6.26
CA VAL A 104 15.95 5.85 7.61
C VAL A 104 15.00 6.77 8.33
N ALA A 105 14.81 6.52 9.63
CA ALA A 105 14.07 7.39 10.51
C ALA A 105 14.97 7.92 11.62
N TRP A 106 14.97 9.23 11.83
CA TRP A 106 15.57 9.86 13.01
C TRP A 106 14.45 10.26 13.96
N ALA A 107 14.33 9.50 15.06
CA ALA A 107 13.45 9.86 16.16
C ALA A 107 14.01 11.08 16.90
N PRO A 108 13.15 11.96 17.45
CA PRO A 108 13.56 13.09 18.28
C PRO A 108 14.26 12.65 19.58
#